data_AF-A0A934M2N1-F1
#
_entry.id   AF-A0A934M2N1-F1
#
_cell.length_a   1.000
_cell.length_b   1.000
_cell.length_c   1.000
_cell.angle_alpha   90.00
_cell.angle_beta   90.00
_cell.angle_gamma   90.00
#
_symmetry.space_group_name_H-M   'P 1'
#
loop_
_entity.id
_entity.type
_entity.pdbx_description
1 polymer ?
#
loop_
_entity_poly.entity_id
_entity_poly.type
_entity_poly.pdbx_seq_one_letter_code
_entity_poly.pdbx_strand_id
1 'polypeptide(L)'
;MDNGPQEIRWIGQQTIGAGALMAQPKLRPIRIQAGALGQGLPERDLLVSPQHRMLASNRLAQRMFGTQEVLVAAKQLVALNGIDVADDVDEVTYVHFLCDQHEVVFAEGAASETLYTGTEALKSVGKAAREEIFSIFPELREREPDALPAAGARPFVNGRMGRQMAQRLVNNSKLPLEPACRT
;
A
#
# COMPACT_ATOMS: atom_id res chain seq x y z
N MET A 1 -3.76 11.33 11.82
CA MET A 1 -2.65 10.43 12.22
C MET A 1 -3.21 9.39 13.17
N ASP A 2 -2.92 8.11 12.94
CA ASP A 2 -3.48 6.97 13.72
C ASP A 2 -3.06 7.10 15.20
N ASN A 3 -1.74 7.14 15.45
CA ASN A 3 -1.15 7.22 16.78
C ASN A 3 -0.43 8.56 17.07
N GLY A 4 -0.80 9.64 16.36
CA GLY A 4 -0.06 10.92 16.43
C GLY A 4 1.31 10.86 15.74
N PRO A 5 2.19 11.85 15.97
CA PRO A 5 3.55 11.86 15.42
C PRO A 5 4.38 10.69 15.95
N GLN A 6 5.03 9.95 15.04
CA GLN A 6 5.89 8.80 15.36
C GLN A 6 7.31 9.05 14.88
N GLU A 7 8.30 8.50 15.58
CA GLU A 7 9.71 8.67 15.23
C GLU A 7 10.10 7.78 14.05
N ILE A 8 10.78 8.35 13.06
CA ILE A 8 11.32 7.61 11.93
C ILE A 8 12.61 6.90 12.36
N ARG A 9 12.59 5.56 12.34
CA ARG A 9 13.74 4.71 12.65
C ARG A 9 14.65 4.43 11.46
N TRP A 10 14.07 4.47 10.27
CA TRP A 10 14.80 4.29 9.02
C TRP A 10 14.06 4.99 7.90
N ILE A 11 14.81 5.51 6.94
CA ILE A 11 14.29 6.02 5.67
C ILE A 11 15.20 5.51 4.55
N GLY A 12 14.58 5.03 3.48
CA GLY A 12 15.25 4.62 2.26
C GLY A 12 14.57 5.24 1.05
N GLN A 13 15.40 5.57 0.06
CA GLN A 13 14.96 6.11 -1.20
C GLN A 13 15.68 5.39 -2.33
N GLN A 14 14.94 5.01 -3.36
CA GLN A 14 15.49 4.44 -4.58
C GLN A 14 14.83 5.06 -5.79
N THR A 15 15.63 5.52 -6.74
CA THR A 15 15.16 6.00 -8.04
C THR A 15 15.35 4.91 -9.10
N ILE A 16 14.28 4.57 -9.80
CA ILE A 16 14.26 3.55 -10.85
C ILE A 16 13.95 4.25 -12.17
N GLY A 17 14.95 4.31 -13.04
CA GLY A 17 14.84 4.89 -14.38
C GLY A 17 14.30 3.92 -15.44
N ALA A 18 14.09 4.44 -16.65
CA ALA A 18 13.30 3.80 -17.70
C ALA A 18 13.82 2.41 -18.08
N GLY A 19 15.14 2.26 -18.26
CA GLY A 19 15.74 0.98 -18.61
C GLY A 19 15.49 -0.11 -17.55
N ALA A 20 15.52 0.25 -16.27
CA ALA A 20 15.23 -0.66 -15.17
C ALA A 20 13.72 -1.00 -15.08
N LEU A 21 12.84 -0.02 -15.31
CA LEU A 21 11.39 -0.25 -15.38
C LEU A 21 11.00 -1.15 -16.56
N MET A 22 11.67 -1.00 -17.71
CA MET A 22 11.50 -1.90 -18.86
C MET A 22 11.98 -3.32 -18.55
N ALA A 23 13.12 -3.47 -17.91
CA ALA A 23 13.68 -4.78 -17.54
C ALA A 23 12.88 -5.47 -16.41
N GLN A 24 12.23 -4.68 -15.54
CA GLN A 24 11.45 -5.18 -14.41
C GLN A 24 10.05 -4.53 -14.38
N PRO A 25 9.13 -4.92 -15.29
CA PRO A 25 7.79 -4.32 -15.36
C PRO A 25 6.99 -4.45 -14.06
N LYS A 26 7.33 -5.42 -13.21
CA LYS A 26 6.74 -5.59 -11.87
C LYS A 26 7.03 -4.44 -10.90
N LEU A 27 7.98 -3.55 -11.21
CA LEU A 27 8.35 -2.37 -10.41
C LEU A 27 7.69 -1.09 -10.92
N ARG A 28 6.92 -1.15 -12.01
CA ARG A 28 6.17 0.00 -12.51
C ARG A 28 5.16 0.44 -11.45
N PRO A 29 5.04 1.75 -11.17
CA PRO A 29 4.16 2.22 -10.12
C PRO A 29 2.70 1.99 -10.50
N ILE A 30 1.87 1.86 -9.47
CA ILE A 30 0.43 1.98 -9.61
C ILE A 30 0.09 3.45 -9.45
N ARG A 31 -0.61 4.00 -10.44
CA ARG A 31 -1.24 5.31 -10.36
C ARG A 31 -2.61 5.15 -9.73
N ILE A 32 -2.88 5.97 -8.73
CA ILE A 32 -4.19 6.16 -8.12
C ILE A 32 -4.56 7.60 -8.42
N GLN A 33 -5.49 7.81 -9.35
CA GLN A 33 -5.92 9.14 -9.77
C GLN A 33 -6.61 9.89 -8.62
N ALA A 34 -6.59 11.22 -8.69
CA ALA A 34 -7.29 12.06 -7.73
C ALA A 34 -8.76 11.60 -7.54
N GLY A 35 -9.18 11.40 -6.30
CA GLY A 35 -10.53 10.96 -5.94
C GLY A 35 -10.86 9.47 -6.16
N ALA A 36 -9.96 8.67 -6.74
CA ALA A 36 -10.24 7.28 -7.12
C ALA A 36 -10.49 6.33 -5.92
N LEU A 37 -10.01 6.67 -4.71
CA LEU A 37 -10.29 5.89 -3.49
C LEU A 37 -11.62 6.27 -2.84
N GLY A 38 -12.24 7.37 -3.25
CA GLY A 38 -13.45 7.92 -2.64
C GLY A 38 -13.17 9.08 -1.68
N GLN A 39 -14.22 9.82 -1.32
CA GLN A 39 -14.14 11.02 -0.46
C GLN A 39 -13.21 12.12 -0.99
N GLY A 40 -12.99 12.18 -2.30
CA GLY A 40 -12.03 13.13 -2.90
C GLY A 40 -10.57 12.75 -2.69
N LEU A 41 -10.28 11.50 -2.30
CA LEU A 41 -8.93 11.00 -2.05
C LEU A 41 -8.46 10.01 -3.14
N PRO A 42 -7.15 10.01 -3.47
CA PRO A 42 -6.15 10.99 -3.06
C PRO A 42 -6.47 12.41 -3.60
N GLU A 43 -5.93 13.45 -2.99
CA GLU A 43 -6.18 14.86 -3.36
C GLU A 43 -5.57 15.22 -4.74
N ARG A 44 -4.51 14.52 -5.12
CA ARG A 44 -3.89 14.53 -6.45
C ARG A 44 -3.47 13.12 -6.84
N ASP A 45 -3.12 12.92 -8.10
CA ASP A 45 -2.62 11.63 -8.57
C ASP A 45 -1.43 11.16 -7.71
N LEU A 46 -1.55 9.93 -7.20
CA LEU A 46 -0.60 9.32 -6.30
C LEU A 46 0.04 8.11 -6.97
N LEU A 47 1.37 8.08 -7.05
CA LEU A 47 2.14 6.94 -7.53
C LEU A 47 2.69 6.15 -6.34
N VAL A 48 2.41 4.86 -6.30
CA VAL A 48 2.88 3.96 -5.24
C VAL A 48 3.45 2.67 -5.83
N SER A 49 4.32 1.99 -5.08
CA SER A 49 4.82 0.68 -5.51
C SER A 49 3.67 -0.34 -5.57
N PRO A 50 3.71 -1.35 -6.46
CA PRO A 50 2.61 -2.28 -6.63
C PRO A 50 2.16 -3.02 -5.36
N GLN A 51 3.10 -3.31 -4.45
CA GLN A 51 2.80 -3.98 -3.19
C GLN A 51 2.57 -3.03 -2.02
N HIS A 52 2.74 -1.72 -2.20
CA HIS A 52 2.40 -0.70 -1.20
C HIS A 52 0.92 -0.80 -0.84
N ARG A 53 0.60 -0.84 0.45
CA ARG A 53 -0.79 -1.01 0.87
C ARG A 53 -1.47 0.33 1.14
N MET A 54 -2.68 0.43 0.60
CA MET A 54 -3.60 1.52 0.84
C MET A 54 -4.68 1.06 1.82
N LEU A 55 -5.12 1.96 2.68
CA LEU A 55 -6.24 1.70 3.59
C LEU A 55 -7.54 1.68 2.79
N ALA A 56 -8.32 0.62 2.95
CA ALA A 56 -9.73 0.59 2.55
C ALA A 56 -10.59 0.56 3.81
N SER A 57 -11.54 1.49 3.89
CA SER A 57 -12.45 1.65 5.02
C SER A 57 -13.90 1.73 4.54
N ASN A 58 -14.63 0.62 4.63
CA ASN A 58 -16.02 0.54 4.15
C ASN A 58 -16.79 -0.66 4.74
N ARG A 59 -18.12 -0.67 4.54
CA ARG A 59 -18.98 -1.77 5.02
C ARG A 59 -18.75 -3.09 4.30
N LEU A 60 -18.15 -3.09 3.11
CA LEU A 60 -17.79 -4.32 2.40
C LEU A 60 -16.60 -5.01 3.10
N ALA A 61 -15.61 -4.26 3.56
CA ALA A 61 -14.48 -4.77 4.32
C ALA A 61 -14.98 -5.45 5.61
N GLN A 62 -15.92 -4.83 6.34
CA GLN A 62 -16.53 -5.44 7.53
C GLN A 62 -17.14 -6.82 7.22
N ARG A 63 -17.86 -6.93 6.11
CA ARG A 63 -18.51 -8.18 5.69
C ARG A 63 -17.52 -9.24 5.21
N MET A 64 -16.40 -8.83 4.63
CA MET A 64 -15.40 -9.75 4.06
C MET A 64 -14.34 -10.19 5.06
N PHE A 65 -13.99 -9.33 6.00
CA PHE A 65 -12.80 -9.47 6.85
C PHE A 65 -13.08 -9.30 8.34
N GLY A 66 -14.33 -9.02 8.73
CA GLY A 66 -14.71 -8.83 10.13
C GLY A 66 -14.31 -7.48 10.73
N THR A 67 -13.74 -6.58 9.93
CA THR A 67 -13.37 -5.21 10.33
C THR A 67 -13.63 -4.22 9.19
N GLN A 68 -13.97 -2.98 9.52
CA GLN A 68 -14.19 -1.92 8.53
C GLN A 68 -12.90 -1.49 7.83
N GLU A 69 -11.75 -1.62 8.50
CA GLU A 69 -10.46 -1.11 8.02
C GLU A 69 -9.49 -2.24 7.70
N VAL A 70 -8.99 -2.26 6.47
CA VAL A 70 -8.02 -3.24 5.99
C VAL A 70 -6.99 -2.60 5.08
N LEU A 71 -5.81 -3.20 4.99
CA LEU A 71 -4.72 -2.75 4.12
C LEU A 71 -4.63 -3.64 2.88
N VAL A 72 -4.81 -3.03 1.71
CA VAL A 72 -4.86 -3.70 0.41
C VAL A 72 -3.72 -3.20 -0.47
N ALA A 73 -2.93 -4.10 -1.03
CA ALA A 73 -1.86 -3.73 -1.97
C ALA A 73 -2.45 -3.03 -3.21
N ALA A 74 -1.85 -1.92 -3.62
CA ALA A 74 -2.35 -1.06 -4.70
C ALA A 74 -2.61 -1.83 -6.00
N LYS A 75 -1.75 -2.78 -6.37
CA LYS A 75 -1.93 -3.59 -7.58
C LYS A 75 -3.21 -4.43 -7.59
N GLN A 76 -3.78 -4.73 -6.43
CA GLN A 76 -5.02 -5.52 -6.33
C GLN A 76 -6.27 -4.65 -6.58
N LEU A 77 -6.09 -3.32 -6.60
CA LEU A 77 -7.13 -2.32 -6.80
C LEU A 77 -7.24 -1.85 -8.26
N VAL A 78 -6.37 -2.31 -9.17
CA VAL A 78 -6.31 -1.91 -10.59
C VAL A 78 -7.61 -2.18 -11.38
N ALA A 79 -8.53 -3.00 -10.84
CA ALA A 79 -9.87 -3.16 -11.43
C ALA A 79 -10.79 -1.96 -11.20
N LEU A 80 -10.45 -1.06 -10.28
CA LEU A 80 -11.24 0.14 -9.98
C LEU A 80 -10.96 1.25 -10.98
N ASN A 81 -11.99 2.03 -11.27
CA ASN A 81 -11.86 3.19 -12.15
C ASN A 81 -10.86 4.20 -11.57
N GLY A 82 -9.94 4.69 -12.41
CA GLY A 82 -8.89 5.63 -12.01
C GLY A 82 -7.71 5.01 -11.25
N ILE A 83 -7.56 3.68 -11.29
CA ILE A 83 -6.39 2.99 -10.74
C ILE A 83 -5.77 2.09 -11.81
N ASP A 84 -4.54 2.39 -12.21
CA ASP A 84 -3.85 1.76 -13.34
C ASP A 84 -2.37 1.55 -13.08
N VAL A 85 -1.72 0.71 -13.90
CA VAL A 85 -0.26 0.65 -13.95
C VAL A 85 0.22 1.84 -14.77
N ALA A 86 1.12 2.66 -14.23
CA ALA A 86 1.61 3.85 -14.91
C ALA A 86 2.67 3.48 -15.97
N ASP A 87 2.20 3.06 -17.14
CA ASP A 87 3.04 2.64 -18.26
C ASP A 87 3.74 3.80 -19.00
N ASP A 88 3.35 5.03 -18.69
CA ASP A 88 3.85 6.30 -19.22
C ASP A 88 4.92 6.96 -18.35
N VAL A 89 5.28 6.34 -17.21
CA VAL A 89 6.32 6.84 -16.30
C VAL A 89 7.69 6.27 -16.68
N ASP A 90 8.61 7.14 -17.05
CA ASP A 90 10.00 6.77 -17.39
C ASP A 90 10.92 6.72 -16.17
N GLU A 91 10.57 7.40 -15.07
CA GLU A 91 11.35 7.37 -13.85
C GLU A 91 10.44 7.50 -12.63
N VAL A 92 10.70 6.70 -11.60
CA VAL A 92 9.99 6.79 -10.32
C VAL A 92 10.98 6.75 -9.17
N THR A 93 10.74 7.60 -8.16
CA THR A 93 11.46 7.55 -6.89
C THR A 93 10.55 6.96 -5.82
N TYR A 94 10.91 5.78 -5.32
CA TYR A 94 10.23 5.15 -4.19
C TYR A 94 10.88 5.56 -2.89
N VAL A 95 10.08 6.10 -1.98
CA VAL A 95 10.49 6.47 -0.62
C VAL A 95 9.73 5.59 0.36
N HIS A 96 10.46 4.94 1.26
CA HIS A 96 9.90 4.16 2.34
C HIS A 96 10.58 4.54 3.64
N PHE A 97 9.83 4.45 4.75
CA PHE A 97 10.37 4.68 6.08
C PHE A 97 9.74 3.71 7.08
N LEU A 98 10.46 3.39 8.15
CA LEU A 98 10.01 2.57 9.27
C LEU A 98 9.87 3.42 10.52
N CYS A 99 8.93 3.03 11.38
CA CYS A 99 8.78 3.48 12.75
C CYS A 99 9.00 2.28 13.72
N ASP A 100 8.84 2.51 15.03
CA ASP A 100 8.87 1.43 16.03
C ASP A 100 7.76 0.40 15.84
N GLN A 101 6.66 0.82 15.23
CA GLN A 101 5.51 0.00 14.90
C GLN A 101 5.13 0.21 13.43
N HIS A 102 4.30 -0.69 12.93
CA HIS A 102 3.63 -0.45 11.66
C HIS A 102 2.57 0.63 11.87
N GLU A 103 2.61 1.70 11.08
CA GLU A 103 1.72 2.85 11.23
C GLU A 103 0.93 3.12 9.96
N VAL A 104 -0.26 3.73 10.13
CA VAL A 104 -1.00 4.33 9.02
C VAL A 104 -0.55 5.79 8.88
N VAL A 105 -0.09 6.13 7.68
CA VAL A 105 0.39 7.46 7.29
C VAL A 105 -0.47 8.00 6.14
N PHE A 106 -0.27 9.26 5.77
CA PHE A 106 -1.08 9.92 4.74
C PHE A 106 -0.19 10.44 3.63
N ALA A 107 -0.48 10.03 2.40
CA ALA A 107 0.12 10.55 1.17
C ALA A 107 -1.00 11.14 0.32
N GLU A 108 -0.91 12.44 0.00
CA GLU A 108 -1.96 13.16 -0.74
C GLU A 108 -3.35 13.00 -0.11
N GLY A 109 -3.41 13.07 1.22
CA GLY A 109 -4.63 12.85 2.02
C GLY A 109 -5.11 11.39 2.08
N ALA A 110 -4.61 10.48 1.24
CA ALA A 110 -4.96 9.06 1.26
C ALA A 110 -4.15 8.30 2.31
N ALA A 111 -4.84 7.48 3.10
CA ALA A 111 -4.21 6.65 4.11
C ALA A 111 -3.47 5.45 3.48
N SER A 112 -2.20 5.30 3.82
CA SER A 112 -1.30 4.23 3.41
C SER A 112 -0.46 3.74 4.59
N GLU A 113 0.50 2.84 4.35
CA GLU A 113 1.31 2.25 5.41
C GLU A 113 2.76 2.77 5.45
N THR A 114 3.39 2.69 6.63
CA THR A 114 4.85 2.68 6.76
C THR A 114 5.42 1.35 6.27
N LEU A 115 6.72 1.30 5.99
CA LEU A 115 7.39 0.05 5.65
C LEU A 115 7.36 -0.94 6.83
N TYR A 116 7.23 -2.23 6.51
CA TYR A 116 7.06 -3.31 7.49
C TYR A 116 8.05 -4.46 7.27
N THR A 117 9.24 -4.40 7.89
CA THR A 117 10.37 -5.28 7.54
C THR A 117 11.11 -5.98 8.69
N GLY A 118 10.57 -6.04 9.91
CA GLY A 118 11.14 -6.89 10.98
C GLY A 118 11.06 -8.39 10.64
N THR A 119 11.81 -9.28 11.29
CA THR A 119 11.86 -10.71 10.90
C THR A 119 10.47 -11.35 10.86
N GLU A 120 9.67 -11.12 11.91
CA GLU A 120 8.31 -11.64 12.00
C GLU A 120 7.33 -10.88 11.09
N ALA A 121 7.55 -9.58 10.88
CA ALA A 121 6.81 -8.76 9.92
C ALA A 121 7.04 -9.21 8.46
N LEU A 122 8.27 -9.54 8.08
CA LEU A 122 8.60 -10.04 6.75
C LEU A 122 7.98 -11.40 6.45
N LYS A 123 7.65 -12.19 7.47
CA LYS A 123 6.89 -13.44 7.31
C LYS A 123 5.41 -13.16 7.04
N SER A 124 4.87 -12.06 7.54
CA SER A 124 3.46 -11.69 7.36
C SER A 124 3.20 -10.91 6.05
N VAL A 125 4.20 -10.19 5.54
CA VAL A 125 4.16 -9.63 4.17
C VAL A 125 4.47 -10.74 3.17
N GLY A 126 3.46 -11.17 2.41
CA GLY A 126 3.60 -12.30 1.48
C GLY A 126 4.76 -12.15 0.48
N LYS A 127 5.24 -13.27 -0.07
CA LYS A 127 6.44 -13.38 -0.93
C LYS A 127 6.64 -12.25 -1.95
N ALA A 128 5.58 -11.86 -2.67
CA ALA A 128 5.66 -10.81 -3.68
C ALA A 128 6.01 -9.41 -3.10
N ALA A 129 5.51 -9.08 -1.90
CA ALA A 129 5.84 -7.81 -1.23
C ALA A 129 7.30 -7.81 -0.79
N ARG A 130 7.75 -8.91 -0.20
CA ARG A 130 9.16 -9.08 0.20
C ARG A 130 10.12 -8.99 -0.97
N GLU A 131 9.80 -9.63 -2.10
CA GLU A 131 10.62 -9.56 -3.31
C GLU A 131 10.67 -8.16 -3.90
N GLU A 132 9.56 -7.42 -3.89
CA GLU A 132 9.53 -6.02 -4.32
C GLU A 132 10.40 -5.14 -3.43
N ILE A 133 10.21 -5.22 -2.10
CA ILE A 133 11.02 -4.47 -1.11
C ILE A 133 12.50 -4.71 -1.35
N PHE A 134 12.94 -5.96 -1.51
CA PHE A 134 14.34 -6.28 -1.75
C PHE A 134 14.86 -5.99 -3.15
N SER A 135 13.97 -5.74 -4.12
CA SER A 135 14.36 -5.28 -5.46
C SER A 135 14.59 -3.77 -5.45
N ILE A 136 13.82 -3.03 -4.64
CA ILE A 136 13.92 -1.57 -4.49
C ILE A 136 15.04 -1.19 -3.49
N PHE A 137 15.12 -1.91 -2.37
CA PHE A 137 16.05 -1.67 -1.26
C PHE A 137 16.87 -2.95 -0.95
N PRO A 138 17.86 -3.31 -1.79
CA PRO A 138 18.70 -4.48 -1.58
C PRO A 138 19.40 -4.53 -0.23
N GLU A 139 19.76 -3.37 0.33
CA GLU A 139 20.42 -3.20 1.63
C GLU A 139 19.60 -3.78 2.80
N LEU A 140 18.27 -3.88 2.65
CA LEU A 140 17.40 -4.49 3.67
C LEU A 140 17.56 -6.01 3.77
N ARG A 141 18.28 -6.66 2.85
CA ARG A 141 18.60 -8.11 2.95
C ARG A 141 19.65 -8.40 4.02
N GLU A 142 20.56 -7.45 4.22
CA GLU A 142 21.72 -7.59 5.10
C GLU A 142 21.48 -6.96 6.47
N ARG A 143 20.45 -6.10 6.57
CA ARG A 143 20.03 -5.51 7.84
C ARG A 143 19.55 -6.60 8.80
N GLU A 144 20.14 -6.66 9.99
CA GLU A 144 19.55 -7.43 11.09
C GLU A 144 18.14 -6.89 11.32
N PRO A 145 17.10 -7.72 11.19
CA PRO A 145 15.76 -7.20 11.32
C PRO A 145 15.54 -6.83 12.78
N ASP A 146 15.13 -5.58 13.02
CA ASP A 146 14.68 -5.17 14.35
C ASP A 146 13.60 -6.14 14.84
N ALA A 147 13.51 -6.31 16.16
CA ALA A 147 12.43 -7.06 16.82
C ALA A 147 11.10 -6.28 16.75
N LEU A 148 10.67 -5.92 15.54
CA LEU A 148 9.39 -5.25 15.32
C LEU A 148 8.25 -6.21 15.65
N PRO A 149 7.16 -5.71 16.24
CA PRO A 149 5.96 -6.50 16.47
C PRO A 149 5.47 -7.15 15.18
N ALA A 150 4.99 -8.39 15.28
CA ALA A 150 4.42 -9.15 14.15
C ALA A 150 3.03 -8.66 13.71
N ALA A 151 2.44 -7.72 14.45
CA ALA A 151 1.15 -7.12 14.12
C ALA A 151 1.33 -5.87 13.25
N GLY A 152 0.66 -5.84 12.09
CA GLY A 152 0.48 -4.63 11.31
C GLY A 152 -0.58 -3.71 11.93
N ALA A 153 -0.50 -2.41 11.63
CA ALA A 153 -1.47 -1.38 12.05
C ALA A 153 -2.93 -1.78 11.80
N ARG A 154 -3.19 -2.48 10.70
CA ARG A 154 -4.49 -3.03 10.31
C ARG A 154 -4.30 -4.39 9.62
N PRO A 155 -5.34 -5.24 9.53
CA PRO A 155 -5.24 -6.52 8.85
C PRO A 155 -4.83 -6.39 7.38
N PHE A 156 -3.87 -7.20 6.98
CA PHE A 156 -3.40 -7.27 5.60
C PHE A 156 -4.29 -8.18 4.76
N VAL A 157 -4.80 -7.65 3.65
CA VAL A 157 -5.56 -8.46 2.70
C VAL A 157 -4.59 -9.19 1.78
N ASN A 158 -4.75 -10.50 1.64
CA ASN A 158 -3.98 -11.28 0.69
C ASN A 158 -4.41 -10.96 -0.76
N GLY A 159 -3.54 -11.25 -1.73
CA GLY A 159 -3.76 -10.85 -3.12
C GLY A 159 -5.05 -11.39 -3.76
N ARG A 160 -5.50 -12.60 -3.40
CA ARG A 160 -6.75 -13.18 -3.92
C ARG A 160 -7.96 -12.41 -3.38
N MET A 161 -8.01 -12.21 -2.07
CA MET A 161 -9.10 -11.51 -1.40
C MET A 161 -9.13 -10.02 -1.78
N GLY A 162 -7.98 -9.39 -2.01
CA GLY A 162 -7.89 -8.00 -2.47
C GLY A 162 -8.55 -7.80 -3.83
N ARG A 163 -8.26 -8.69 -4.79
CA ARG A 163 -8.93 -8.66 -6.11
C ARG A 163 -10.42 -8.93 -6.00
N GLN A 164 -10.82 -9.87 -5.14
CA GLN A 164 -12.24 -10.14 -4.92
C GLN A 164 -12.96 -8.92 -4.33
N MET A 165 -12.32 -8.20 -3.40
CA MET A 165 -12.85 -6.96 -2.85
C MET A 165 -12.99 -5.90 -3.94
N ALA A 166 -11.94 -5.67 -4.74
CA ALA A 166 -11.98 -4.72 -5.86
C ALA A 166 -13.11 -5.03 -6.84
N GLN A 167 -13.26 -6.29 -7.27
CA GLN A 167 -14.35 -6.68 -8.16
C GLN A 167 -15.73 -6.45 -7.54
N ARG A 168 -15.90 -6.71 -6.24
CA ARG A 168 -17.16 -6.45 -5.54
C ARG A 168 -17.43 -4.95 -5.40
N LEU A 169 -16.41 -4.13 -5.22
CA LEU A 169 -16.57 -2.67 -5.22
C LEU A 169 -17.06 -2.20 -6.60
N VAL A 170 -16.44 -2.66 -7.69
CA VAL A 170 -16.88 -2.40 -9.07
C VAL A 170 -18.34 -2.81 -9.27
N ASN A 171 -18.68 -4.06 -8.96
CA ASN A 171 -20.03 -4.60 -9.18
C ASN A 171 -21.12 -3.86 -8.40
N ASN A 172 -20.77 -3.24 -7.27
CA ASN A 172 -21.69 -2.48 -6.44
C ASN A 172 -21.59 -0.96 -6.65
N SER A 173 -20.78 -0.49 -7.60
CA SER A 173 -20.49 0.95 -7.82
C SER A 173 -20.06 1.65 -6.52
N LYS A 174 -19.16 1.01 -5.78
CA LYS A 174 -18.61 1.50 -4.51
C LYS A 174 -17.12 1.78 -4.65
N LEU A 175 -16.61 2.65 -3.77
CA LEU A 175 -15.19 3.01 -3.69
C LEU A 175 -14.55 2.45 -2.42
N PRO A 176 -13.22 2.34 -2.37
CA PRO A 176 -12.49 1.84 -1.20
C PRO A 176 -12.80 2.56 0.12
N LEU A 177 -13.11 3.86 0.07
CA LEU A 177 -13.40 4.69 1.23
C LEU A 177 -14.88 5.10 1.23
N GLU A 178 -15.59 4.73 2.30
CA GLU A 178 -16.92 5.23 2.62
C GLU A 178 -16.84 6.21 3.80
N PRO A 179 -17.73 7.22 3.88
CA PRO A 179 -17.80 8.11 5.04
C PRO A 179 -17.95 7.30 6.31
N ALA A 180 -17.25 7.70 7.37
CA ALA A 180 -17.45 7.11 8.69
C ALA A 180 -18.95 7.13 9.02
N CYS A 181 -19.50 5.98 9.40
CA CYS A 181 -20.91 5.88 9.75
C CYS A 181 -21.13 6.79 10.96
N ARG A 182 -21.95 7.85 10.82
CA ARG A 182 -22.38 8.63 11.98
C ARG A 182 -23.17 7.69 12.89
N THR A 183 -22.56 7.30 14.01
CA THR A 183 -23.24 6.69 15.16
C THR A 183 -24.09 7.73 15.86
#